data_AF-A0A1Y1KY82-F1
#
_entry.id   AF-A0A1Y1KY82-F1
#
_cell.length_a   1.000
_cell.length_b   1.000
_cell.length_c   1.000
_cell.angle_alpha   90.00
_cell.angle_beta   90.00
_cell.angle_gamma   90.00
#
_symmetry.space_group_name_H-M   'P 1'
#
loop_
_entity.id
_entity.type
_entity.pdbx_description
1 polymer ?
#
loop_
_entity_poly.entity_id
_entity_poly.type
_entity_poly.pdbx_seq_one_letter_code
_entity_poly.pdbx_strand_id
1 'polypeptide(L)'
;MLALRELLEGALFSDTKMLFGAKAESSLKPDDFEKLLIEQNRKNSKSIVLTKNSSVLHGGVIGNGRKKSISSAELSKEAISDNTEQFLRTLKACCTVPVGDDDTAGVDVSVDSLTSVSLLLVQFVSPDVMYNGLPWPEEEFCKVTIERDFYIRRLFNDTPLLWDLLTFVAMYRPTLCYCSVLLRAITATLIHQWNSIGDQTHLVDPSKYKAMLDTTTKVLDVMALGQLLPPPLSSIRDVIPYVKCSEIVQILRDCVWNYMRDNVPSPALFNCDSSGMVWRDPTTARPPEIYTTTLRIIMQQNIETVGHLYCHMFIKIPSNE
;
A
#
# COMPACT_ATOMS: atom_id res chain seq x y z
N MET A 1 13.42 6.26 -19.71
CA MET A 1 13.08 4.94 -19.13
C MET A 1 14.15 4.42 -18.17
N LEU A 2 15.43 4.30 -18.57
CA LEU A 2 16.52 3.85 -17.68
C LEU A 2 16.68 4.74 -16.43
N ALA A 3 16.68 6.07 -16.58
CA ALA A 3 16.80 6.98 -15.45
C ALA A 3 15.67 6.83 -14.41
N LEU A 4 14.41 6.65 -14.86
CA LEU A 4 13.26 6.41 -13.98
C LEU A 4 13.40 5.09 -13.20
N ARG A 5 13.91 4.06 -13.86
CA ARG A 5 14.16 2.76 -13.25
C ARG A 5 15.22 2.85 -12.15
N GLU A 6 16.38 3.42 -12.47
CA GLU A 6 17.49 3.58 -11.50
C GLU A 6 17.07 4.43 -10.29
N LEU A 7 16.31 5.50 -10.53
CA LEU A 7 15.82 6.39 -9.48
C LEU A 7 14.84 5.67 -8.54
N LEU A 8 13.91 4.88 -9.08
CA LEU A 8 12.98 4.07 -8.29
C LEU A 8 13.69 2.91 -7.57
N GLU A 9 14.61 2.22 -8.24
CA GLU A 9 15.37 1.10 -7.68
C GLU A 9 16.24 1.56 -6.51
N GLY A 10 16.95 2.68 -6.68
CA GLY A 10 17.72 3.32 -5.62
C GLY A 10 16.85 3.71 -4.43
N ALA A 11 15.71 4.35 -4.68
CA ALA A 11 14.84 4.79 -3.58
C ALA A 11 14.18 3.64 -2.80
N LEU A 12 13.89 2.51 -3.45
CA LEU A 12 13.16 1.39 -2.85
C LEU A 12 14.06 0.31 -2.24
N PHE A 13 15.20 0.00 -2.86
CA PHE A 13 16.00 -1.18 -2.50
C PHE A 13 17.40 -0.87 -1.98
N SER A 14 17.97 0.29 -2.32
CA SER A 14 19.30 0.68 -1.83
C SER A 14 19.24 1.12 -0.35
N ASP A 15 20.40 1.34 0.26
CA ASP A 15 20.53 1.87 1.62
C ASP A 15 19.82 3.23 1.80
N THR A 16 19.58 3.94 0.68
CA THR A 16 18.80 5.18 0.63
C THR A 16 17.32 5.00 0.97
N LYS A 17 16.76 3.78 1.00
CA LYS A 17 15.36 3.55 1.43
C LYS A 17 15.07 4.08 2.84
N MET A 18 16.08 4.10 3.69
CA MET A 18 16.02 4.68 5.04
C MET A 18 15.67 6.18 5.02
N LEU A 19 16.13 6.92 4.00
CA LEU A 19 15.87 8.37 3.85
C LEU A 19 14.38 8.69 3.66
N PHE A 20 13.61 7.69 3.18
CA PHE A 20 12.18 7.78 2.93
C PHE A 20 11.35 7.07 4.01
N GLY A 21 11.95 6.77 5.17
CA GLY A 21 11.26 6.18 6.32
C GLY A 21 11.07 4.66 6.25
N ALA A 22 11.80 3.96 5.36
CA ALA A 22 11.77 2.50 5.38
C ALA A 22 12.40 1.95 6.67
N LYS A 23 11.92 0.80 7.13
CA LYS A 23 12.51 0.13 8.29
C LYS A 23 13.88 -0.44 7.91
N ALA A 24 14.88 -0.21 8.75
CA ALA A 24 16.16 -0.88 8.60
C ALA A 24 15.93 -2.39 8.68
N GLU A 25 16.23 -3.10 7.60
CA GLU A 25 16.41 -4.52 7.72
C GLU A 25 17.57 -4.74 8.67
N SER A 26 17.32 -5.49 9.75
CA SER A 26 18.40 -6.10 10.54
C SER A 26 19.05 -7.20 9.70
N SER A 27 19.49 -6.88 8.50
CA SER A 27 20.45 -7.68 7.77
C SER A 27 21.67 -7.66 8.67
N LEU A 28 21.88 -8.80 9.35
CA LEU A 28 23.15 -9.14 9.94
C LEU A 28 24.16 -8.85 8.84
N LYS A 29 24.85 -7.70 8.92
CA LYS A 29 25.98 -7.48 8.03
C LYS A 29 26.85 -8.73 8.17
N PRO A 30 27.28 -9.35 7.07
CA PRO A 30 28.20 -10.47 7.13
C PRO A 30 29.58 -10.08 7.72
N ASP A 31 29.74 -8.89 8.29
CA ASP A 31 30.89 -8.52 9.15
C ASP A 31 31.06 -9.43 10.38
N ASP A 32 30.04 -10.21 10.77
CA ASP A 32 30.22 -11.22 11.82
C ASP A 32 30.94 -12.50 11.34
N PHE A 33 31.20 -12.66 10.03
CA PHE A 33 32.03 -13.76 9.52
C PHE A 33 33.54 -13.54 9.74
N GLU A 34 33.98 -12.32 10.04
CA GLU A 34 35.41 -12.00 10.25
C GLU A 34 35.85 -12.01 11.73
N LYS A 35 35.06 -12.59 12.62
CA LYS A 35 35.58 -12.96 13.94
C LYS A 35 36.37 -14.25 13.80
N LEU A 36 37.69 -14.16 13.79
CA LEU A 36 38.59 -15.31 13.87
C LEU A 36 38.11 -16.25 14.98
N LEU A 37 37.79 -17.49 14.61
CA LEU A 37 37.27 -18.52 15.53
C LEU A 37 38.14 -18.68 16.78
N ILE A 38 39.44 -18.40 16.67
CA ILE A 38 40.39 -18.45 17.77
C ILE A 38 40.12 -17.41 18.86
N GLU A 39 39.69 -16.19 18.51
CA GLU A 39 39.35 -15.16 19.49
C GLU A 39 38.06 -15.48 20.23
N GLN A 40 37.09 -16.03 19.51
CA GLN A 40 35.82 -16.49 20.08
C GLN A 40 36.04 -17.68 21.01
N ASN A 41 36.85 -18.66 20.60
CA ASN A 41 37.25 -19.78 21.44
C ASN A 41 38.04 -19.30 22.67
N ARG A 42 38.94 -18.32 22.55
CA ARG A 42 39.69 -17.78 23.69
C ARG A 42 38.78 -17.12 24.73
N LYS A 43 37.69 -16.48 24.32
CA LYS A 43 36.68 -15.93 25.24
C LYS A 43 35.89 -17.05 25.93
N ASN A 44 35.50 -18.08 25.19
CA ASN A 44 34.78 -19.24 25.73
C ASN A 44 35.64 -20.07 26.70
N SER A 45 36.91 -20.33 26.38
CA SER A 45 37.84 -21.10 27.22
C SER A 45 38.12 -20.45 28.58
N LYS A 46 38.05 -19.11 28.69
CA LYS A 46 38.24 -18.40 29.97
C LYS A 46 37.03 -18.52 30.91
N SER A 47 35.85 -18.80 30.37
CA SER A 47 34.60 -18.83 31.14
C SER A 47 34.18 -20.24 31.57
N ILE A 48 34.77 -21.28 30.98
CA ILE A 48 34.40 -22.67 31.24
C ILE A 48 35.34 -23.24 32.31
N VAL A 49 34.90 -23.24 33.57
CA VAL A 49 35.56 -24.00 34.64
C VAL A 49 35.02 -25.43 34.61
N LEU A 50 35.66 -26.31 33.83
CA LEU A 50 35.38 -27.74 33.84
C LEU A 50 36.02 -28.36 35.08
N THR A 51 35.22 -28.66 36.11
CA THR A 51 35.62 -29.63 37.14
C THR A 51 35.84 -30.99 36.47
N LYS A 52 36.94 -31.68 36.84
CA LYS A 52 37.57 -32.78 36.09
C LYS A 52 36.67 -33.92 35.57
N ASN A 53 35.44 -34.06 36.08
CA ASN A 53 34.54 -35.17 35.74
C ASN A 53 33.12 -34.73 35.27
N SER A 54 32.89 -33.47 34.88
CA SER A 54 31.56 -33.02 34.42
C SER A 54 31.58 -32.45 33.01
N SER A 55 30.63 -32.84 32.16
CA SER A 55 30.37 -32.20 30.88
C SER A 55 29.69 -30.82 31.04
N VAL A 56 29.66 -30.04 29.95
CA VAL A 56 28.99 -28.74 29.89
C VAL A 56 27.48 -28.90 30.15
N LEU A 57 26.89 -27.99 30.94
CA LEU A 57 25.50 -28.07 31.41
C LEU A 57 24.42 -27.88 30.32
N HIS A 58 24.78 -27.53 29.08
CA HIS A 58 23.84 -27.29 27.99
C HIS A 58 24.19 -28.11 26.74
N GLY A 59 23.17 -28.58 26.01
CA GLY A 59 23.32 -29.36 24.77
C GLY A 59 23.77 -28.58 23.54
N GLY A 60 24.08 -27.29 23.68
CA GLY A 60 24.48 -26.38 22.62
C GLY A 60 23.74 -25.05 22.69
N VAL A 61 24.12 -24.09 21.86
CA VAL A 61 23.39 -22.82 21.68
C VAL A 61 22.72 -22.86 20.31
N ILE A 62 21.42 -22.58 20.24
CA ILE A 62 20.69 -22.43 18.98
C ILE A 62 20.84 -20.97 18.52
N GLY A 63 21.48 -20.76 17.38
CA GLY A 63 21.71 -19.43 16.80
C GLY A 63 22.72 -18.56 17.56
N ASN A 64 22.70 -17.25 17.32
CA ASN A 64 23.68 -16.29 17.86
C ASN A 64 23.30 -15.69 19.23
N GLY A 65 22.35 -16.30 19.96
CA GLY A 65 21.88 -15.78 21.24
C GLY A 65 21.08 -14.47 21.12
N ARG A 66 21.08 -13.63 22.17
CA ARG A 66 20.31 -12.38 22.23
C ARG A 66 20.75 -11.44 21.11
N LYS A 67 19.85 -11.18 20.14
CA LYS A 67 20.10 -10.24 19.04
C LYS A 67 20.46 -8.87 19.62
N LYS A 68 21.63 -8.34 19.25
CA LYS A 68 21.96 -6.95 19.54
C LYS A 68 20.96 -6.08 18.78
N SER A 69 20.20 -5.27 19.51
CA SER A 69 19.39 -4.21 18.92
C SER A 69 20.34 -3.28 18.17
N ILE A 70 20.28 -3.30 16.84
CA ILE A 70 20.91 -2.25 16.03
C ILE A 70 20.01 -1.04 16.21
N SER A 71 20.47 -0.06 16.98
CA SER A 71 19.87 1.27 17.00
C SER A 71 20.06 1.84 15.60
N SER A 72 19.01 1.77 14.77
CA SER A 72 18.96 2.61 13.58
C SER A 72 18.70 4.03 14.07
N ALA A 73 19.46 5.00 13.54
CA ALA A 73 19.16 6.40 13.76
C ALA A 73 17.85 6.69 13.04
N GLU A 74 16.76 6.82 13.78
CA GLU A 74 15.48 7.22 13.23
C GLU A 74 15.61 8.66 12.73
N LEU A 75 15.46 8.86 11.42
CA LEU A 75 15.40 10.19 10.82
C LEU A 75 14.14 10.91 11.32
N SER A 76 14.23 12.23 11.48
CA SER A 76 13.07 13.05 11.84
C SER A 76 11.98 12.93 10.77
N LYS A 77 10.72 12.90 11.19
CA LYS A 77 9.56 12.81 10.29
C LYS A 77 9.50 13.93 9.25
N GLU A 78 9.95 15.14 9.61
CA GLU A 78 10.03 16.30 8.71
C GLU A 78 11.01 16.05 7.57
N ALA A 79 12.25 15.64 7.89
CA ALA A 79 13.24 15.29 6.86
C ALA A 79 12.77 14.18 5.92
N ILE A 80 12.05 13.17 6.43
CA ILE A 80 11.47 12.12 5.57
C ILE A 80 10.45 12.71 4.61
N SER A 81 9.56 13.58 5.10
CA SER A 81 8.56 14.26 4.26
C SER A 81 9.21 15.11 3.17
N ASP A 82 10.22 15.90 3.53
CA ASP A 82 10.94 16.77 2.58
C ASP A 82 11.66 15.94 1.51
N ASN A 83 12.34 14.86 1.91
CA ASN A 83 13.02 13.96 0.98
C ASN A 83 12.02 13.32 0.01
N THR A 84 10.89 12.82 0.52
CA THR A 84 9.83 12.23 -0.31
C THR A 84 9.27 13.26 -1.29
N GLU A 85 9.01 14.49 -0.84
CA GLU A 85 8.47 15.53 -1.69
C GLU A 85 9.46 15.94 -2.80
N GLN A 86 10.75 16.08 -2.47
CA GLN A 86 11.80 16.34 -3.46
C GLN A 86 11.96 15.19 -4.46
N PHE A 87 11.85 13.95 -3.99
CA PHE A 87 11.89 12.77 -4.85
C PHE A 87 10.73 12.75 -5.83
N LEU A 88 9.50 12.99 -5.36
CA LEU A 88 8.32 13.05 -6.23
C LEU A 88 8.39 14.20 -7.23
N ARG A 89 8.92 15.37 -6.83
CA ARG A 89 9.18 16.49 -7.76
C ARG A 89 10.19 16.11 -8.84
N THR A 90 11.26 15.43 -8.46
CA THR A 90 12.28 14.95 -9.41
C THR A 90 11.68 13.93 -10.37
N LEU A 91 10.88 12.98 -9.85
CA LEU A 91 10.17 12.00 -10.67
C LEU A 91 9.21 12.68 -11.66
N LYS A 92 8.47 13.69 -11.21
CA LYS A 92 7.59 14.50 -12.06
C LYS A 92 8.39 15.20 -13.16
N ALA A 93 9.51 15.86 -12.84
CA ALA A 93 10.36 16.51 -13.82
C ALA A 93 10.97 15.54 -14.85
N CYS A 94 11.27 14.30 -14.46
CA CYS A 94 11.70 13.26 -15.39
C CYS A 94 10.58 12.78 -16.32
N CYS A 95 9.31 13.00 -15.97
CA CYS A 95 8.14 12.64 -16.76
C CYS A 95 7.59 13.80 -17.60
N THR A 96 8.13 15.02 -17.47
CA THR A 96 7.71 16.17 -18.28
C THR A 96 8.37 16.13 -19.66
N VAL A 97 7.60 16.42 -20.69
CA VAL A 97 8.08 16.53 -22.07
C VAL A 97 7.91 17.99 -22.51
N PRO A 98 8.92 18.63 -23.12
CA PRO A 98 8.75 19.98 -23.66
C PRO A 98 7.75 19.95 -24.81
N VAL A 99 6.66 20.71 -24.68
CA VAL A 99 5.62 20.83 -25.70
C VAL A 99 5.93 22.05 -26.57
N GLY A 100 6.81 21.88 -27.57
CA GLY A 100 7.10 22.90 -28.60
C GLY A 100 8.25 23.87 -28.30
N ASP A 101 8.80 24.46 -29.36
CA ASP A 101 9.95 25.39 -29.40
C ASP A 101 9.64 26.83 -28.93
N ASP A 102 8.43 27.10 -28.42
CA ASP A 102 8.00 28.44 -28.03
C ASP A 102 7.95 28.56 -26.51
N ASP A 103 8.69 29.53 -25.95
CA ASP A 103 8.94 29.79 -24.52
C ASP A 103 7.67 30.06 -23.65
N THR A 104 6.47 29.85 -24.20
CA THR A 104 5.17 30.10 -23.55
C THR A 104 4.21 28.91 -23.52
N ALA A 105 4.60 27.74 -24.04
CA ALA A 105 3.79 26.53 -23.97
C ALA A 105 3.99 25.80 -22.63
N GLY A 106 2.88 25.52 -21.92
CA GLY A 106 2.90 24.90 -20.60
C GLY A 106 3.60 23.53 -20.58
N VAL A 107 4.27 23.23 -19.46
CA VAL A 107 4.90 21.93 -19.22
C VAL A 107 3.83 20.91 -18.86
N ASP A 108 3.57 19.94 -19.75
CA ASP A 108 2.65 18.84 -19.48
C ASP A 108 3.41 17.53 -19.15
N VAL A 109 2.82 16.71 -18.29
CA VAL A 109 3.42 15.45 -17.84
C VAL A 109 2.99 14.33 -18.78
N SER A 110 3.96 13.63 -19.37
CA SER A 110 3.69 12.53 -20.29
C SER A 110 3.04 11.35 -19.56
N VAL A 111 1.83 10.99 -19.99
CA VAL A 111 1.08 9.82 -19.49
C VAL A 111 1.85 8.52 -19.76
N ASP A 112 2.61 8.42 -20.85
CA ASP A 112 3.42 7.24 -21.17
C ASP A 112 4.59 7.05 -20.19
N SER A 113 5.22 8.15 -19.79
CA SER A 113 6.29 8.13 -18.78
C SER A 113 5.76 7.69 -17.42
N LEU A 114 4.59 8.18 -17.03
CA LEU A 114 3.92 7.77 -15.80
C LEU A 114 3.39 6.33 -15.87
N THR A 115 2.90 5.89 -17.02
CA THR A 115 2.55 4.47 -17.25
C THR A 115 3.77 3.58 -17.06
N SER A 116 4.93 4.02 -17.54
CA SER A 116 6.20 3.31 -17.30
C SER A 116 6.55 3.26 -15.81
N VAL A 117 6.33 4.35 -15.06
CA VAL A 117 6.50 4.36 -13.59
C VAL A 117 5.57 3.34 -12.93
N SER A 118 4.28 3.29 -13.29
CA SER A 118 3.33 2.31 -12.75
C SER A 118 3.76 0.87 -12.99
N LEU A 119 4.22 0.57 -14.20
CA LEU A 119 4.69 -0.77 -14.56
C LEU A 119 5.98 -1.15 -13.81
N LEU A 120 6.90 -0.20 -13.65
CA LEU A 120 8.12 -0.39 -12.84
C LEU A 120 7.78 -0.66 -11.38
N LEU A 121 6.82 0.07 -10.79
CA LEU A 121 6.35 -0.19 -9.43
C LEU A 121 5.82 -1.62 -9.28
N VAL A 122 5.00 -2.09 -10.22
CA VAL A 122 4.51 -3.48 -10.19
C VAL A 122 5.65 -4.47 -10.35
N GLN A 123 6.59 -4.22 -11.25
CA GLN A 123 7.75 -5.09 -11.46
C GLN A 123 8.62 -5.22 -10.20
N PHE A 124 8.84 -4.12 -9.49
CA PHE A 124 9.64 -4.10 -8.27
C PHE A 124 8.94 -4.77 -7.09
N VAL A 125 7.62 -4.60 -6.96
CA VAL A 125 6.86 -5.08 -5.80
C VAL A 125 6.32 -6.50 -6.00
N SER A 126 5.92 -6.87 -7.21
CA SER A 126 5.33 -8.17 -7.57
C SER A 126 5.95 -8.69 -8.88
N PRO A 127 7.22 -9.14 -8.85
CA PRO A 127 7.92 -9.61 -10.06
C PRO A 127 7.31 -10.89 -10.67
N ASP A 128 6.52 -11.64 -9.90
CA ASP A 128 5.78 -12.79 -10.40
C ASP A 128 4.62 -12.32 -11.29
N VAL A 129 4.69 -12.68 -12.58
CA VAL A 129 3.72 -12.27 -13.61
C VAL A 129 2.48 -13.17 -13.62
N MET A 130 2.53 -14.36 -13.00
CA MET A 130 1.51 -15.41 -13.15
C MET A 130 0.11 -14.97 -12.71
N TYR A 131 0.01 -13.93 -11.88
CA TYR A 131 -1.25 -13.36 -11.41
C TYR A 131 -1.33 -11.84 -11.53
N ASN A 132 -0.59 -11.23 -12.46
CA ASN A 132 -0.59 -9.76 -12.65
C ASN A 132 -1.68 -9.26 -13.60
N GLY A 133 -2.66 -10.10 -13.94
CA GLY A 133 -3.79 -9.72 -14.79
C GLY A 133 -4.58 -8.54 -14.22
N LEU A 134 -5.14 -7.73 -15.12
CA LEU A 134 -6.01 -6.59 -14.77
C LEU A 134 -7.31 -7.04 -14.06
N PRO A 135 -8.01 -8.11 -14.50
CA PRO A 135 -9.24 -8.54 -13.86
C PRO A 135 -8.98 -8.97 -12.41
N TRP A 136 -9.81 -8.49 -11.49
CA TRP A 136 -9.80 -9.04 -10.14
C TRP A 136 -10.46 -10.42 -10.19
N PRO A 137 -9.91 -11.44 -9.52
CA PRO A 137 -10.51 -12.75 -9.48
C PRO A 137 -11.65 -12.78 -8.47
N GLU A 138 -12.36 -13.91 -8.40
CA GLU A 138 -13.27 -14.19 -7.29
C GLU A 138 -12.50 -14.18 -5.96
N GLU A 139 -13.19 -13.82 -4.87
CA GLU A 139 -12.57 -13.74 -3.54
C GLU A 139 -11.92 -15.07 -3.13
N GLU A 140 -12.57 -16.20 -3.44
CA GLU A 140 -12.06 -17.54 -3.08
C GLU A 140 -10.69 -17.83 -3.68
N PHE A 141 -10.38 -17.25 -4.85
CA PHE A 141 -9.10 -17.41 -5.52
C PHE A 141 -7.94 -16.77 -4.74
N CYS A 142 -8.21 -15.77 -3.88
CA CYS A 142 -7.19 -15.12 -3.07
C CYS A 142 -6.50 -16.07 -2.09
N LYS A 143 -7.11 -17.22 -1.80
CA LYS A 143 -6.49 -18.28 -0.99
C LYS A 143 -5.23 -18.84 -1.65
N VAL A 144 -5.15 -18.80 -2.99
CA VAL A 144 -3.99 -19.29 -3.76
C VAL A 144 -2.88 -18.23 -3.86
N THR A 145 -3.22 -16.94 -3.76
CA THR A 145 -2.26 -15.83 -3.86
C THR A 145 -1.83 -15.25 -2.51
N ILE A 146 -2.26 -15.87 -1.40
CA ILE A 146 -2.15 -15.29 -0.06
C ILE A 146 -0.71 -14.95 0.35
N GLU A 147 0.28 -15.79 0.03
CA GLU A 147 1.69 -15.54 0.36
C GLU A 147 2.23 -14.30 -0.36
N ARG A 148 1.92 -14.19 -1.66
CA ARG A 148 2.29 -13.04 -2.49
C ARG A 148 1.61 -11.77 -1.99
N ASP A 149 0.33 -11.86 -1.65
CA ASP A 149 -0.44 -10.71 -1.17
C ASP A 149 0.08 -10.21 0.18
N PHE A 150 0.43 -11.13 1.10
CA PHE A 150 1.10 -10.78 2.36
C PHE A 150 2.49 -10.19 2.16
N TYR A 151 3.28 -10.69 1.19
CA TYR A 151 4.57 -10.13 0.85
C TYR A 151 4.45 -8.68 0.37
N ILE A 152 3.53 -8.42 -0.57
CA ILE A 152 3.23 -7.07 -1.07
C ILE A 152 2.81 -6.19 0.10
N ARG A 153 1.88 -6.66 0.94
CA ARG A 153 1.42 -5.89 2.09
C ARG A 153 2.55 -5.56 3.07
N ARG A 154 3.44 -6.51 3.34
CA ARG A 154 4.61 -6.29 4.19
C ARG A 154 5.52 -5.22 3.60
N LEU A 155 5.76 -5.24 2.29
CA LEU A 155 6.60 -4.23 1.64
C LEU A 155 6.03 -2.82 1.80
N PHE A 156 4.71 -2.64 1.65
CA PHE A 156 4.03 -1.36 1.91
C PHE A 156 4.06 -0.93 3.39
N ASN A 157 4.12 -1.87 4.33
CA ASN A 157 4.27 -1.56 5.76
C ASN A 157 5.73 -1.22 6.14
N ASP A 158 6.70 -1.74 5.40
CA ASP A 158 8.12 -1.58 5.66
C ASP A 158 8.72 -0.41 4.87
N THR A 159 8.08 0.02 3.77
CA THR A 159 8.52 1.11 2.89
C THR A 159 7.36 2.10 2.63
N PRO A 160 7.23 3.18 3.44
CA PRO A 160 6.14 4.15 3.31
C PRO A 160 6.08 4.85 1.94
N LEU A 161 7.24 5.07 1.31
CA LEU A 161 7.36 5.70 -0.02
C LEU A 161 6.48 5.03 -1.09
N LEU A 162 6.17 3.74 -0.96
CA LEU A 162 5.28 3.03 -1.89
C LEU A 162 3.86 3.61 -1.88
N TRP A 163 3.36 4.07 -0.73
CA TRP A 163 2.08 4.77 -0.65
C TRP A 163 2.12 6.12 -1.36
N ASP A 164 3.20 6.87 -1.18
CA ASP A 164 3.38 8.17 -1.80
C ASP A 164 3.51 8.04 -3.33
N LEU A 165 4.22 7.02 -3.81
CA LEU A 165 4.34 6.70 -5.23
C LEU A 165 3.00 6.26 -5.82
N LEU A 166 2.24 5.42 -5.11
CA LEU A 166 0.93 4.99 -5.57
C LEU A 166 -0.08 6.15 -5.61
N THR A 167 0.00 7.06 -4.63
CA THR A 167 -0.80 8.30 -4.59
C THR A 167 -0.41 9.24 -5.73
N PHE A 168 0.88 9.41 -5.98
CA PHE A 168 1.41 10.20 -7.10
C PHE A 168 0.89 9.67 -8.44
N VAL A 169 0.99 8.37 -8.68
CA VAL A 169 0.44 7.72 -9.88
C VAL A 169 -1.08 7.90 -9.96
N ALA A 170 -1.80 7.78 -8.85
CA ALA A 170 -3.25 7.97 -8.80
C ALA A 170 -3.72 9.38 -9.21
N MET A 171 -2.89 10.41 -9.04
CA MET A 171 -3.21 11.77 -9.50
C MET A 171 -3.28 11.88 -11.03
N TYR A 172 -2.56 11.01 -11.75
CA TYR A 172 -2.47 11.03 -13.21
C TYR A 172 -3.21 9.85 -13.83
N ARG A 173 -4.41 10.11 -14.34
CA ARG A 173 -5.29 9.08 -14.89
C ARG A 173 -4.87 8.74 -16.32
N PRO A 174 -4.93 7.46 -16.76
CA PRO A 174 -5.44 6.27 -16.07
C PRO A 174 -4.32 5.41 -15.44
N THR A 175 -3.17 5.98 -15.08
CA THR A 175 -1.94 5.23 -14.82
C THR A 175 -2.01 4.28 -13.61
N LEU A 176 -2.92 4.54 -12.67
CA LEU A 176 -3.18 3.65 -11.54
C LEU A 176 -3.76 2.28 -11.95
N CYS A 177 -4.44 2.19 -13.11
CA CYS A 177 -4.98 0.92 -13.62
C CYS A 177 -3.91 -0.17 -13.75
N TYR A 178 -2.70 0.22 -14.14
CA TYR A 178 -1.57 -0.70 -14.26
C TYR A 178 -1.09 -1.22 -12.90
N CYS A 179 -1.28 -0.46 -11.82
CA CYS A 179 -0.99 -0.87 -10.44
C CYS A 179 -2.14 -1.64 -9.76
N SER A 180 -3.20 -2.02 -10.49
CA SER A 180 -4.37 -2.76 -9.98
C SER A 180 -3.99 -4.00 -9.15
N VAL A 181 -2.93 -4.70 -9.55
CA VAL A 181 -2.40 -5.88 -8.85
C VAL A 181 -2.01 -5.58 -7.40
N LEU A 182 -1.41 -4.42 -7.15
CA LEU A 182 -0.98 -4.01 -5.81
C LEU A 182 -2.19 -3.68 -4.95
N LEU A 183 -3.13 -2.92 -5.50
CA LEU A 183 -4.40 -2.59 -4.84
C LEU A 183 -5.17 -3.84 -4.46
N ARG A 184 -5.28 -4.79 -5.40
CA ARG A 184 -5.92 -6.09 -5.17
C ARG A 184 -5.27 -6.86 -4.03
N ALA A 185 -3.94 -7.00 -4.05
CA ALA A 185 -3.20 -7.69 -3.00
C ALA A 185 -3.44 -7.07 -1.63
N ILE A 186 -3.37 -5.74 -1.53
CA ILE A 186 -3.58 -5.04 -0.26
C ILE A 186 -5.04 -5.22 0.21
N THR A 187 -6.03 -5.06 -0.67
CA THR A 187 -7.44 -5.26 -0.32
C THR A 187 -7.72 -6.70 0.12
N ALA A 188 -7.16 -7.70 -0.55
CA ALA A 188 -7.30 -9.11 -0.17
C ALA A 188 -6.73 -9.36 1.24
N THR A 189 -5.53 -8.84 1.54
CA THR A 189 -4.95 -8.96 2.88
C THR A 189 -5.79 -8.25 3.94
N LEU A 190 -6.37 -7.08 3.63
CA LEU A 190 -7.25 -6.36 4.55
C LEU A 190 -8.52 -7.16 4.86
N ILE A 191 -9.19 -7.70 3.85
CA ILE A 191 -10.37 -8.56 4.03
C ILE A 191 -10.02 -9.74 4.96
N HIS A 192 -8.91 -10.42 4.71
CA HIS A 192 -8.46 -11.54 5.53
C HIS A 192 -8.13 -11.12 6.97
N GLN A 193 -7.39 -10.01 7.15
CA GLN A 193 -7.00 -9.53 8.47
C GLN A 193 -8.20 -9.04 9.29
N TRP A 194 -9.13 -8.30 8.69
CA TRP A 194 -10.35 -7.86 9.35
C TRP A 194 -11.26 -9.03 9.70
N ASN A 195 -11.32 -10.07 8.85
CA ASN A 195 -12.09 -11.28 9.16
C ASN A 195 -11.45 -12.11 10.29
N SER A 196 -10.13 -12.09 10.41
CA SER A 196 -9.40 -12.77 11.49
C SER A 196 -9.45 -12.01 12.82
N ILE A 197 -9.82 -10.73 12.81
CA ILE A 197 -9.77 -9.85 13.96
C ILE A 197 -11.20 -9.57 14.43
N GLY A 198 -11.48 -9.89 15.69
CA GLY A 198 -12.76 -9.56 16.32
C GLY A 198 -12.81 -8.12 16.81
N ASP A 199 -14.02 -7.60 17.01
CA ASP A 199 -14.30 -6.22 17.47
C ASP A 199 -13.58 -5.85 18.78
N GLN A 200 -13.25 -6.85 19.62
CA GLN A 200 -12.52 -6.65 20.88
C GLN A 200 -11.05 -6.22 20.68
N THR A 201 -10.50 -6.32 19.47
CA THR A 201 -9.09 -6.03 19.20
C THR A 201 -8.75 -4.55 19.35
N HIS A 202 -9.73 -3.65 19.18
CA HIS A 202 -9.57 -2.24 19.52
C HIS A 202 -9.21 -2.04 21.01
N LEU A 203 -9.59 -2.97 21.90
CA LEU A 203 -9.28 -2.93 23.32
C LEU A 203 -7.96 -3.63 23.66
N VAL A 204 -7.66 -4.74 22.98
CA VAL A 204 -6.47 -5.58 23.26
C VAL A 204 -5.20 -5.01 22.62
N ASP A 205 -5.30 -4.53 21.39
CA ASP A 205 -4.19 -3.93 20.64
C ASP A 205 -4.69 -2.75 19.79
N PRO A 206 -4.88 -1.57 20.42
CA PRO A 206 -5.33 -0.36 19.74
C PRO A 206 -4.38 0.06 18.62
N SER A 207 -3.08 -0.25 18.74
CA SER A 207 -2.06 0.16 17.78
C SER A 207 -2.20 -0.60 16.46
N LYS A 208 -2.41 -1.91 16.52
CA LYS A 208 -2.66 -2.75 15.35
C LYS A 208 -3.98 -2.41 14.68
N TYR A 209 -5.05 -2.21 15.47
CA TYR A 209 -6.34 -1.79 14.95
C TYR A 209 -6.22 -0.47 14.17
N LYS A 210 -5.57 0.54 14.76
CA LYS A 210 -5.34 1.83 14.11
C LYS A 210 -4.51 1.72 12.83
N ALA A 211 -3.46 0.89 12.82
CA ALA A 211 -2.64 0.68 11.63
C ALA A 211 -3.43 0.03 10.48
N MET A 212 -4.31 -0.91 10.80
CA MET A 212 -5.20 -1.53 9.81
C MET A 212 -6.24 -0.55 9.28
N LEU A 213 -6.84 0.26 10.16
CA LEU A 213 -7.77 1.33 9.79
C LEU A 213 -7.11 2.35 8.86
N ASP A 214 -5.93 2.85 9.21
CA ASP A 214 -5.15 3.78 8.41
C ASP A 214 -4.84 3.20 7.03
N THR A 215 -4.43 1.93 6.97
CA THR A 215 -4.16 1.31 5.67
C THR A 215 -5.42 1.09 4.84
N THR A 216 -6.53 0.71 5.47
CA THR A 216 -7.82 0.56 4.77
C THR A 216 -8.25 1.90 4.18
N THR A 217 -8.11 2.97 4.95
CA THR A 217 -8.41 4.35 4.52
C THR A 217 -7.52 4.74 3.34
N LYS A 218 -6.20 4.53 3.43
CA LYS A 218 -5.23 4.81 2.35
C LYS A 218 -5.53 4.08 1.05
N VAL A 219 -5.88 2.79 1.10
CA VAL A 219 -6.26 2.04 -0.10
C VAL A 219 -7.49 2.66 -0.77
N LEU A 220 -8.53 2.93 0.02
CA LEU A 220 -9.76 3.52 -0.49
C LEU A 220 -9.54 4.93 -1.04
N ASP A 221 -8.70 5.73 -0.38
CA ASP A 221 -8.27 7.06 -0.83
C ASP A 221 -7.60 7.00 -2.19
N VAL A 222 -6.60 6.14 -2.35
CA VAL A 222 -5.87 5.96 -3.60
C VAL A 222 -6.80 5.51 -4.72
N MET A 223 -7.68 4.54 -4.44
CA MET A 223 -8.65 4.04 -5.42
C MET A 223 -9.68 5.11 -5.82
N ALA A 224 -10.13 5.94 -4.88
CA ALA A 224 -11.02 7.07 -5.14
C ALA A 224 -10.31 8.17 -5.94
N LEU A 225 -9.07 8.53 -5.57
CA LEU A 225 -8.25 9.53 -6.25
C LEU A 225 -8.02 9.16 -7.72
N GLY A 226 -7.71 7.89 -7.98
CA GLY A 226 -7.54 7.34 -9.33
C GLY A 226 -8.85 7.11 -10.11
N GLN A 227 -10.02 7.52 -9.56
CA GLN A 227 -11.34 7.29 -10.15
C GLN A 227 -11.65 5.82 -10.46
N LEU A 228 -11.05 4.90 -9.69
CA LEU A 228 -11.41 3.48 -9.77
C LEU A 228 -12.72 3.23 -9.04
N LEU A 229 -12.97 3.94 -7.93
CA LEU A 229 -14.22 3.89 -7.19
C LEU A 229 -15.06 5.15 -7.46
N PRO A 230 -16.26 5.02 -8.05
CA PRO A 230 -17.18 6.13 -8.26
C PRO A 230 -17.94 6.50 -6.97
N PRO A 231 -18.51 7.70 -6.85
CA PRO A 231 -19.46 8.02 -5.79
C PRO A 231 -20.69 7.10 -5.84
N PRO A 232 -21.19 6.56 -4.71
CA PRO A 232 -20.80 6.84 -3.32
C PRO A 232 -19.63 6.01 -2.77
N LEU A 233 -19.11 5.02 -3.54
CA LEU A 233 -18.03 4.13 -3.09
C LEU A 233 -16.73 4.90 -2.77
N SER A 234 -16.49 6.02 -3.44
CA SER A 234 -15.35 6.93 -3.17
C SER A 234 -15.34 7.50 -1.75
N SER A 235 -16.50 7.58 -1.09
CA SER A 235 -16.67 8.12 0.27
C SER A 235 -16.73 7.04 1.35
N ILE A 236 -16.52 5.76 1.01
CA ILE A 236 -16.53 4.67 1.99
C ILE A 236 -15.52 4.92 3.11
N ARG A 237 -14.37 5.52 2.78
CA ARG A 237 -13.31 5.84 3.75
C ARG A 237 -13.81 6.62 4.97
N ASP A 238 -14.82 7.46 4.79
CA ASP A 238 -15.36 8.33 5.85
C ASP A 238 -16.29 7.53 6.78
N VAL A 239 -16.84 6.41 6.30
CA VAL A 239 -17.75 5.51 7.03
C VAL A 239 -16.97 4.46 7.84
N ILE A 240 -15.82 3.99 7.32
CA ILE A 240 -15.01 2.91 7.91
C ILE A 240 -14.69 3.10 9.42
N PRO A 241 -14.37 4.30 9.93
CA PRO A 241 -14.08 4.49 11.36
C PRO A 241 -15.25 4.24 12.31
N TYR A 242 -16.48 4.22 11.81
CA TYR A 242 -17.70 4.16 12.61
C TYR A 242 -18.42 2.80 12.57
N VAL A 243 -17.86 1.83 11.84
CA VAL A 243 -18.46 0.50 11.62
C VAL A 243 -17.64 -0.61 12.27
N LYS A 244 -18.28 -1.76 12.50
CA LYS A 244 -17.66 -2.95 13.13
C LYS A 244 -16.72 -3.68 12.18
N CYS A 245 -15.84 -4.53 12.70
CA CYS A 245 -14.87 -5.27 11.88
C CYS A 245 -15.55 -6.16 10.83
N SER A 246 -16.64 -6.83 11.22
CA SER A 246 -17.44 -7.67 10.31
C SER A 246 -18.13 -6.86 9.21
N GLU A 247 -18.59 -5.66 9.54
CA GLU A 247 -19.20 -4.72 8.59
C GLU A 247 -18.13 -4.18 7.61
N ILE A 248 -16.90 -3.90 8.08
CA ILE A 248 -15.77 -3.52 7.21
C ILE A 248 -15.49 -4.62 6.19
N VAL A 249 -15.47 -5.89 6.62
CA VAL A 249 -15.29 -7.04 5.70
C VAL A 249 -16.38 -7.06 4.64
N GLN A 250 -17.65 -6.91 5.04
CA GLN A 250 -18.78 -6.88 4.10
C GLN A 250 -18.68 -5.71 3.12
N ILE A 251 -18.29 -4.52 3.57
CA ILE A 251 -18.10 -3.36 2.69
C ILE A 251 -16.97 -3.62 1.69
N LEU A 252 -15.79 -4.07 2.17
CA LEU A 252 -14.64 -4.32 1.30
C LEU A 252 -14.92 -5.43 0.27
N ARG A 253 -15.65 -6.49 0.66
CA ARG A 253 -16.01 -7.58 -0.24
C ARG A 253 -17.13 -7.19 -1.20
N ASP A 254 -18.27 -6.77 -0.66
CA ASP A 254 -19.50 -6.65 -1.45
C ASP A 254 -19.53 -5.34 -2.27
N CYS A 255 -18.94 -4.27 -1.73
CA CYS A 255 -18.96 -2.94 -2.36
C CYS A 255 -17.69 -2.66 -3.17
N VAL A 256 -16.51 -3.01 -2.66
CA VAL A 256 -15.23 -2.66 -3.31
C VAL A 256 -14.73 -3.80 -4.20
N TRP A 257 -14.55 -5.01 -3.66
CA TRP A 257 -13.99 -6.15 -4.39
C TRP A 257 -14.87 -6.57 -5.57
N ASN A 258 -16.16 -6.81 -5.32
CA ASN A 258 -17.09 -7.21 -6.37
C ASN A 258 -17.24 -6.12 -7.44
N TYR A 259 -17.25 -4.84 -7.05
CA TYR A 259 -17.28 -3.74 -8.02
C TYR A 259 -16.04 -3.75 -8.92
N MET A 260 -14.84 -3.89 -8.35
CA MET A 260 -13.57 -3.91 -9.10
C MET A 260 -13.40 -5.16 -9.97
N ARG A 261 -13.98 -6.30 -9.55
CA ARG A 261 -14.05 -7.52 -10.35
C ARG A 261 -14.88 -7.31 -11.61
N ASP A 262 -16.08 -6.76 -11.43
CA ASP A 262 -17.04 -6.63 -12.53
C ASP A 262 -16.74 -5.39 -13.40
N ASN A 263 -16.09 -4.36 -12.83
CA ASN A 263 -15.63 -3.14 -13.51
C ASN A 263 -14.10 -3.07 -13.52
N VAL A 264 -13.49 -3.96 -14.31
CA VAL A 264 -12.04 -4.11 -14.42
C VAL A 264 -11.37 -2.74 -14.67
N PRO A 265 -10.35 -2.35 -13.87
CA PRO A 265 -9.67 -1.06 -14.02
C PRO A 265 -8.84 -1.04 -15.30
N SER A 266 -9.48 -0.63 -16.40
CA SER A 266 -8.88 -0.51 -17.73
C SER A 266 -8.72 0.95 -18.13
N PRO A 267 -7.59 1.33 -18.77
CA PRO A 267 -7.41 2.63 -19.40
C PRO A 267 -8.52 2.99 -20.41
N ALA A 268 -9.12 1.99 -21.06
CA ALA A 268 -10.18 2.18 -22.06
C ALA A 268 -11.47 2.79 -21.48
N LEU A 269 -11.63 2.80 -20.16
CA LEU A 269 -12.79 3.37 -19.48
C LEU A 269 -12.66 4.87 -19.22
N PHE A 270 -11.55 5.49 -19.62
CA PHE A 270 -11.31 6.92 -19.44
C PHE A 270 -11.43 7.68 -20.75
N ASN A 271 -12.08 8.84 -20.69
CA ASN A 271 -12.21 9.76 -21.81
C ASN A 271 -11.15 10.87 -21.68
N CYS A 272 -10.62 11.31 -22.81
CA CYS A 272 -9.73 12.46 -22.89
C CYS A 272 -10.53 13.69 -23.32
N ASP A 273 -10.48 14.75 -22.52
CA ASP A 273 -11.05 16.05 -22.90
C ASP A 273 -10.12 16.79 -23.89
N SER A 274 -10.67 17.78 -24.58
CA SER A 274 -9.97 18.75 -25.44
C SER A 274 -8.77 19.44 -24.78
N SER A 275 -8.76 19.51 -23.44
CA SER A 275 -7.65 20.04 -22.62
C SER A 275 -6.53 19.01 -22.33
N GLY A 276 -6.64 17.78 -22.83
CA GLY A 276 -5.70 16.68 -22.53
C GLY A 276 -5.96 15.99 -21.20
N MET A 277 -6.94 16.45 -20.41
CA MET A 277 -7.31 15.86 -19.13
C MET A 277 -8.09 14.56 -19.31
N VAL A 278 -7.64 13.51 -18.63
CA VAL A 278 -8.24 12.18 -18.68
C VAL A 278 -9.14 11.93 -17.46
N TRP A 279 -10.41 11.57 -17.68
CA TRP A 279 -11.41 11.40 -16.62
C TRP A 279 -12.44 10.32 -16.95
N ARG A 280 -13.12 9.80 -15.92
CA ARG A 280 -14.31 8.95 -16.07
C ARG A 280 -15.58 9.77 -15.94
N ASP A 281 -16.52 9.55 -16.85
CA ASP A 281 -17.81 10.24 -16.83
C ASP A 281 -18.64 9.85 -15.59
N PRO A 282 -18.95 10.79 -14.68
CA PRO A 282 -19.74 10.51 -13.47
C PRO A 282 -21.15 10.00 -13.75
N THR A 283 -21.72 10.24 -14.94
CA THR A 283 -23.06 9.79 -15.28
C THR A 283 -23.09 8.30 -15.63
N THR A 284 -22.07 7.81 -16.32
CA THR A 284 -21.89 6.39 -16.69
C THR A 284 -21.19 5.59 -15.60
N ALA A 285 -20.37 6.24 -14.78
CA ALA A 285 -19.62 5.60 -13.71
C ALA A 285 -20.46 5.31 -12.45
N ARG A 286 -21.75 5.66 -12.38
CA ARG A 286 -22.55 5.37 -11.18
C ARG A 286 -22.63 3.86 -10.92
N PRO A 287 -22.25 3.40 -9.73
CA PRO A 287 -22.26 1.97 -9.43
C PRO A 287 -23.71 1.47 -9.35
N PRO A 288 -24.01 0.30 -9.93
CA PRO A 288 -25.29 -0.37 -9.74
C PRO A 288 -25.64 -0.57 -8.27
N GLU A 289 -26.95 -0.65 -7.96
CA GLU A 289 -27.43 -0.79 -6.57
C GLU A 289 -26.87 -2.02 -5.86
N ILE A 290 -26.53 -3.08 -6.61
CA ILE A 290 -25.95 -4.32 -6.06
C ILE A 290 -24.69 -4.03 -5.23
N TYR A 291 -23.84 -3.09 -5.66
CA TYR A 291 -22.60 -2.75 -4.95
C TYR A 291 -22.76 -1.66 -3.88
N THR A 292 -23.93 -1.03 -3.79
CA THR A 292 -24.19 0.04 -2.82
C THR A 292 -25.21 -0.35 -1.75
N THR A 293 -25.96 -1.43 -1.97
CA THR A 293 -27.01 -1.92 -1.05
C THR A 293 -26.43 -2.33 0.30
N THR A 294 -25.33 -3.09 0.33
CA THR A 294 -24.67 -3.49 1.58
C THR A 294 -24.23 -2.27 2.38
N LEU A 295 -23.58 -1.30 1.74
CA LEU A 295 -23.19 -0.04 2.36
C LEU A 295 -24.40 0.72 2.91
N ARG A 296 -25.49 0.81 2.13
CA ARG A 296 -26.73 1.48 2.53
C ARG A 296 -27.32 0.84 3.79
N ILE A 297 -27.40 -0.49 3.85
CA ILE A 297 -27.96 -1.23 4.99
C ILE A 297 -27.08 -1.03 6.24
N ILE A 298 -25.76 -1.16 6.11
CA ILE A 298 -24.83 -0.97 7.25
C ILE A 298 -24.93 0.45 7.80
N MET A 299 -25.02 1.46 6.93
CA MET A 299 -25.17 2.85 7.37
C MET A 299 -26.53 3.11 8.03
N GLN A 300 -27.61 2.45 7.58
CA GLN A 300 -28.92 2.52 8.22
C GLN A 300 -28.93 1.86 9.60
N GLN A 301 -28.21 0.75 9.77
CA GLN A 301 -28.06 0.08 11.07
C GLN A 301 -27.25 0.92 12.06
N ASN A 302 -26.31 1.74 11.56
CA ASN A 302 -25.46 2.63 12.35
C ASN A 302 -25.87 4.10 12.21
N ILE A 303 -27.15 4.40 11.97
CA ILE A 303 -27.62 5.75 11.61
C ILE A 303 -27.29 6.81 12.69
N GLU A 304 -27.18 6.39 13.94
CA GLU A 304 -26.82 7.26 15.07
C GLU A 304 -25.44 7.90 14.89
N THR A 305 -24.48 7.18 14.30
CA THR A 305 -23.10 7.66 14.10
C THR A 305 -22.89 8.20 12.69
N VAL A 306 -23.40 7.51 11.66
CA VAL A 306 -23.14 7.84 10.24
C VAL A 306 -24.31 8.50 9.52
N GLY A 307 -25.37 8.91 10.23
CA GLY A 307 -26.55 9.53 9.61
C GLY A 307 -26.25 10.79 8.80
N HIS A 308 -25.31 11.63 9.27
CA HIS A 308 -24.86 12.81 8.54
C HIS A 308 -24.17 12.45 7.20
N LEU A 309 -23.38 11.37 7.18
CA LEU A 309 -22.75 10.85 5.96
C LEU A 309 -23.77 10.20 5.04
N TYR A 310 -24.77 9.51 5.60
CA TYR A 310 -25.83 8.85 4.83
C TYR A 310 -26.59 9.85 3.94
N CYS A 311 -26.92 11.00 4.51
CA CYS A 311 -27.54 12.10 3.77
C CYS A 311 -26.67 12.54 2.60
N HIS A 312 -25.37 12.77 2.82
CA HIS A 312 -24.45 13.21 1.77
C HIS A 312 -24.27 12.16 0.65
N MET A 313 -24.23 10.87 1.00
CA MET A 313 -23.89 9.80 0.06
C MET A 313 -25.09 9.32 -0.76
N PHE A 314 -26.29 9.29 -0.18
CA PHE A 314 -27.46 8.68 -0.81
C PHE A 314 -28.65 9.62 -1.01
N ILE A 315 -28.75 10.69 -0.23
CA ILE A 315 -29.85 11.65 -0.34
C ILE A 315 -29.37 12.82 -1.19
N LYS A 316 -29.82 12.85 -2.45
CA LYS A 316 -29.71 14.07 -3.24
C LYS A 316 -30.66 15.09 -2.63
N ILE A 317 -30.15 16.00 -1.82
CA ILE A 317 -30.89 17.22 -1.50
C ILE A 317 -31.03 17.95 -2.84
N PRO A 318 -32.26 18.18 -3.35
CA PRO A 318 -32.41 19.07 -4.48
C PRO A 318 -31.91 20.44 -4.02
N SER A 319 -30.79 20.89 -4.58
CA SER A 319 -30.44 22.29 -4.55
C SER A 319 -31.59 23.00 -5.25
N ASN A 320 -32.42 23.73 -4.49
CA ASN A 320 -33.47 24.56 -5.07
C ASN A 320 -32.80 25.53 -6.06
N GLU A 321 -33.02 25.30 -7.35
CA GLU A 321 -33.01 26.35 -8.38
C GLU A 321 -34.33 27.12 -8.31
#